data_AF-A0A5E5C028-F1
#
_entry.id   AF-A0A5E5C028-F1
#
_cell.length_a   1.000
_cell.length_b   1.000
_cell.length_c   1.000
_cell.angle_alpha   90.00
_cell.angle_beta   90.00
_cell.angle_gamma   90.00
#
_symmetry.space_group_name_H-M   'P 1'
#
loop_
_entity.id
_entity.type
_entity.pdbx_description
1 polymer ?
#
loop_
_entity_poly.entity_id
_entity_poly.type
_entity_poly.pdbx_seq_one_letter_code
_entity_poly.pdbx_strand_id
1 'polypeptide(L)'
;MTFAEQTSCDAVGQWLDAPVRQRIVELAIAGAHHGMQAQARVILRALPSLVTDCEARQWLHVALLIALGDAVAARAYLTHAMASGREGDPEADVLARWLDAIDAIDARRSVSGGCASSSSSPTFLS
;
A
#
# COMPACT_ATOMS: atom_id res chain seq x y z
N MET A 1 -43.28 9.11 13.89
CA MET A 1 -41.98 8.55 14.29
C MET A 1 -41.71 7.37 13.37
N THR A 2 -40.76 7.51 12.44
CA THR A 2 -40.39 6.46 11.49
C THR A 2 -38.88 6.32 11.57
N PHE A 3 -38.43 5.31 12.29
CA PHE A 3 -37.04 4.86 12.24
C PHE A 3 -36.85 4.21 10.87
N ALA A 4 -36.12 4.89 9.99
CA ALA A 4 -35.67 4.29 8.75
C ALA A 4 -34.68 3.16 9.09
N GLU A 5 -34.96 1.97 8.57
CA GLU A 5 -34.09 0.81 8.64
C GLU A 5 -32.69 1.13 8.07
N GLN A 6 -31.75 1.38 8.97
CA GLN A 6 -30.31 1.33 8.70
C GLN A 6 -29.82 -0.06 9.04
N THR A 7 -30.13 -1.03 8.19
CA THR A 7 -29.72 -2.43 8.36
C THR A 7 -29.14 -2.96 7.05
N SER A 8 -27.93 -2.53 6.69
CA SER A 8 -27.18 -3.27 5.67
C SER A 8 -25.66 -3.12 5.77
N CYS A 9 -25.14 -1.97 6.19
CA CYS A 9 -23.68 -1.77 6.26
C CYS A 9 -23.05 -2.25 7.60
N ASP A 10 -23.82 -2.28 8.69
CA ASP A 10 -23.31 -2.65 10.03
C ASP A 10 -23.10 -4.15 10.23
N ALA A 11 -23.69 -5.00 9.40
CA ALA A 11 -23.69 -6.45 9.62
C ALA A 11 -22.30 -7.09 9.45
N VAL A 12 -21.47 -6.58 8.53
CA VAL A 12 -20.10 -7.12 8.31
C VAL A 12 -19.13 -6.70 9.41
N GLY A 13 -19.33 -5.51 9.99
CA GLY A 13 -18.54 -5.00 11.12
C GLY A 13 -18.76 -5.74 12.45
N GLN A 14 -19.83 -6.53 12.53
CA GLN A 14 -20.21 -7.27 13.75
C GLN A 14 -19.62 -8.70 13.85
N TRP A 15 -19.07 -9.26 12.76
CA TRP A 15 -18.59 -10.66 12.75
C TRP A 15 -17.11 -10.81 13.15
N LEU A 16 -16.32 -9.73 13.05
CA LEU A 16 -14.91 -9.72 13.41
C LEU A 16 -14.67 -8.68 14.49
N ASP A 17 -14.08 -9.09 15.61
CA ASP A 17 -13.68 -8.16 16.66
C ASP A 17 -12.57 -7.20 16.18
N ALA A 18 -12.41 -6.07 16.88
CA ALA A 18 -11.43 -5.05 16.49
C ALA A 18 -9.99 -5.60 16.40
N PRO A 19 -9.51 -6.45 17.34
CA PRO A 19 -8.18 -7.05 17.24
C PRO A 19 -8.00 -7.93 16.00
N VAL A 20 -9.01 -8.70 15.59
CA VAL A 20 -8.93 -9.53 14.38
C VAL A 20 -8.89 -8.65 13.12
N ARG A 21 -9.70 -7.59 13.06
CA ARG A 21 -9.66 -6.66 11.91
C ARG A 21 -8.29 -5.99 11.79
N GLN A 22 -7.69 -5.56 12.90
CA GLN A 22 -6.34 -5.02 12.94
C GLN A 22 -5.31 -6.02 12.38
N ARG A 23 -5.33 -7.27 12.87
CA ARG A 23 -4.41 -8.32 12.40
C ARG A 23 -4.56 -8.61 10.91
N ILE A 24 -5.77 -8.54 10.36
CA ILE A 24 -6.00 -8.71 8.91
C ILE A 24 -5.30 -7.61 8.11
N VAL A 25 -5.39 -6.35 8.56
CA VAL A 25 -4.71 -5.23 7.90
C VAL A 25 -3.19 -5.35 8.01
N GLU A 26 -2.67 -5.67 9.21
CA GLU A 26 -1.23 -5.90 9.43
C GLU A 26 -0.71 -7.04 8.54
N LEU A 27 -1.46 -8.15 8.44
CA LEU A 27 -1.13 -9.28 7.58
C LEU A 27 -1.12 -8.89 6.10
N ALA A 28 -1.98 -7.97 5.67
CA ALA A 28 -1.98 -7.49 4.29
C ALA A 28 -0.69 -6.71 3.97
N ILE A 29 -0.25 -5.85 4.88
CA ILE A 29 0.98 -5.05 4.72
C ILE A 29 2.19 -6.00 4.68
N ALA A 30 2.31 -6.89 5.66
CA ALA A 30 3.40 -7.88 5.69
C ALA A 30 3.34 -8.80 4.47
N GLY A 31 2.16 -9.33 4.16
CA GLY A 31 1.92 -10.26 3.05
C GLY A 31 2.28 -9.65 1.70
N ALA A 32 2.01 -8.37 1.47
CA ALA A 32 2.39 -7.69 0.23
C ALA A 32 3.92 -7.74 0.01
N HIS A 33 4.71 -7.53 1.06
CA HIS A 33 6.17 -7.65 1.01
C HIS A 33 6.68 -9.09 0.84
N HIS A 34 5.88 -10.08 1.24
CA HIS A 34 6.20 -11.50 1.12
C HIS A 34 5.57 -12.20 -0.10
N GLY A 35 5.14 -11.44 -1.11
CA GLY A 35 4.65 -11.98 -2.38
C GLY A 35 3.16 -12.33 -2.42
N MET A 36 2.40 -12.04 -1.36
CA MET A 36 0.95 -12.26 -1.28
C MET A 36 0.14 -11.09 -1.87
N GLN A 37 0.51 -10.65 -3.08
CA GLN A 37 -0.06 -9.45 -3.70
C GLN A 37 -1.57 -9.56 -3.94
N ALA A 38 -2.06 -10.73 -4.33
CA ALA A 38 -3.48 -10.95 -4.58
C ALA A 38 -4.32 -10.79 -3.30
N GLN A 39 -3.85 -11.38 -2.20
CA GLN A 39 -4.50 -11.32 -0.89
C GLN A 39 -4.47 -9.89 -0.34
N ALA A 40 -3.32 -9.22 -0.42
CA ALA A 40 -3.19 -7.84 0.01
C ALA A 40 -4.10 -6.89 -0.78
N ARG A 41 -4.27 -7.09 -2.10
CA ARG A 41 -5.25 -6.34 -2.92
C ARG A 41 -6.70 -6.60 -2.53
N VAL A 42 -7.04 -7.82 -2.13
CA VAL A 42 -8.38 -8.12 -1.60
C VAL A 42 -8.62 -7.34 -0.31
N ILE A 43 -7.66 -7.33 0.60
CA ILE A 43 -7.77 -6.62 1.88
C ILE A 43 -7.81 -5.10 1.68
N LEU A 44 -7.03 -4.56 0.73
CA LEU A 44 -7.08 -3.14 0.34
C LEU A 44 -8.50 -2.70 -0.02
N ARG A 45 -9.22 -3.52 -0.79
CA ARG A 45 -10.63 -3.25 -1.17
C ARG A 45 -11.60 -3.39 0.00
N ALA A 46 -11.26 -4.23 0.98
CA ALA A 46 -12.06 -4.47 2.18
C ALA A 46 -11.78 -3.46 3.31
N LEU A 47 -10.78 -2.58 3.19
CA LEU A 47 -10.43 -1.60 4.21
C LEU A 47 -11.63 -0.83 4.80
N PRO A 48 -12.63 -0.37 4.02
CA PRO A 48 -13.79 0.33 4.56
C PRO A 48 -14.59 -0.47 5.59
N SER A 49 -14.59 -1.80 5.50
CA SER A 49 -15.25 -2.70 6.43
C SER A 49 -14.34 -3.13 7.60
N LEU A 50 -13.02 -3.00 7.44
CA LEU A 50 -12.04 -3.39 8.45
C LEU A 50 -11.69 -2.25 9.41
N VAL A 51 -11.67 -1.02 8.90
CA VAL A 51 -11.24 0.18 9.62
C VAL A 51 -12.36 1.21 9.59
N THR A 52 -12.99 1.40 10.75
CA THR A 52 -14.11 2.34 10.93
C THR A 52 -13.63 3.78 11.03
N ASP A 53 -12.44 3.98 11.59
CA ASP A 53 -11.83 5.30 11.66
C ASP A 53 -11.41 5.77 10.28
N CYS A 54 -11.97 6.90 9.85
CA CYS A 54 -11.83 7.37 8.49
C CYS A 54 -10.41 7.81 8.17
N GLU A 55 -9.72 8.41 9.13
CA GLU A 55 -8.36 8.93 8.98
C GLU A 55 -7.33 7.80 8.94
N ALA A 56 -7.38 6.89 9.92
CA ALA A 56 -6.55 5.69 9.94
C ALA A 56 -6.75 4.87 8.66
N ARG A 57 -7.99 4.74 8.17
CA ARG A 57 -8.28 4.04 6.92
C ARG A 57 -7.58 4.68 5.71
N GLN A 58 -7.54 6.01 5.65
CA GLN A 58 -6.85 6.73 4.57
C GLN A 58 -5.35 6.45 4.58
N TRP A 59 -4.71 6.53 5.75
CA TRP A 59 -3.28 6.24 5.88
C TRP A 59 -2.93 4.78 5.63
N LEU A 60 -3.78 3.85 6.08
CA LEU A 60 -3.64 2.42 5.79
C LEU A 60 -3.85 2.09 4.31
N HIS A 61 -4.70 2.84 3.61
CA HIS A 61 -4.84 2.71 2.15
C HIS A 61 -3.53 3.06 1.45
N VAL A 62 -2.92 4.20 1.78
CA VAL A 62 -1.62 4.61 1.23
C VAL A 62 -0.53 3.60 1.59
N ALA A 63 -0.46 3.16 2.85
CA ALA A 63 0.51 2.18 3.30
C ALA A 63 0.44 0.87 2.49
N LEU A 64 -0.77 0.40 2.19
CA LEU A 64 -0.96 -0.80 1.38
C LEU A 64 -0.62 -0.58 -0.10
N LEU A 65 -0.88 0.60 -0.68
CA LEU A 65 -0.43 0.93 -2.03
C LEU A 65 1.10 0.87 -2.12
N ILE A 66 1.80 1.46 -1.14
CA ILE A 66 3.26 1.41 -1.03
C ILE A 66 3.72 -0.06 -0.91
N ALA A 67 3.14 -0.84 -0.02
CA ALA A 67 3.51 -2.24 0.18
C ALA A 67 3.28 -3.12 -1.06
N LEU A 68 2.25 -2.80 -1.86
CA LEU A 68 1.94 -3.46 -3.12
C LEU A 68 2.80 -2.99 -4.30
N GLY A 69 3.67 -1.99 -4.11
CA GLY A 69 4.50 -1.40 -5.14
C GLY A 69 3.76 -0.42 -6.06
N ASP A 70 2.55 0.01 -5.71
CA ASP A 70 1.81 1.04 -6.45
C ASP A 70 2.24 2.45 -6.01
N ALA A 71 3.50 2.74 -6.29
CA ALA A 71 4.18 3.96 -5.91
C ALA A 71 3.56 5.23 -6.54
N VAL A 72 2.93 5.09 -7.71
CA VAL A 72 2.28 6.19 -8.43
C VAL A 72 0.98 6.59 -7.72
N ALA A 73 0.12 5.60 -7.41
CA ALA A 73 -1.12 5.87 -6.69
C ALA A 73 -0.85 6.41 -5.27
N ALA A 74 0.14 5.86 -4.57
CA ALA A 74 0.54 6.33 -3.24
C ALA A 74 0.95 7.81 -3.26
N ARG A 75 1.78 8.22 -4.24
CA ARG A 75 2.21 9.62 -4.40
C ARG A 75 1.05 10.54 -4.71
N ALA A 76 0.19 10.17 -5.64
CA ALA A 76 -0.98 10.96 -6.01
C ALA A 76 -1.87 11.22 -4.79
N TYR A 77 -2.04 10.20 -3.93
CA TYR A 77 -2.81 10.34 -2.69
C TYR A 77 -2.12 11.29 -1.70
N LEU A 78 -0.83 11.13 -1.45
CA LEU A 78 -0.07 12.01 -0.54
C LEU A 78 -0.09 13.47 -1.00
N THR A 79 0.10 13.73 -2.30
CA THR A 79 0.01 15.08 -2.86
C THR A 79 -1.39 15.67 -2.69
N HIS A 80 -2.44 14.87 -2.90
CA HIS A 80 -3.81 15.32 -2.68
C HIS A 80 -4.09 15.64 -1.20
N ALA A 81 -3.55 14.84 -0.27
CA ALA A 81 -3.67 15.10 1.16
C ALA A 81 -2.98 16.41 1.56
N MET A 82 -1.76 16.66 1.08
CA MET A 82 -1.06 17.94 1.31
C MET A 82 -1.84 19.13 0.73
N ALA A 83 -2.35 19.01 -0.50
CA ALA A 83 -3.14 20.06 -1.15
C ALA A 83 -4.47 20.36 -0.44
N SER A 84 -5.01 19.41 0.33
CA SER A 84 -6.22 19.62 1.14
C SER A 84 -5.94 20.19 2.54
N GLY A 85 -4.71 20.65 2.79
CA GLY A 85 -4.33 21.35 4.02
C GLY A 85 -3.89 20.44 5.17
N ARG A 86 -3.60 19.15 4.89
CA ARG A 86 -2.97 18.22 5.85
C ARG A 86 -1.44 18.35 5.87
N GLU A 87 -0.94 19.55 5.65
CA GLU A 87 0.50 19.83 5.67
C GLU A 87 1.00 19.79 7.12
N GLY A 88 1.99 18.94 7.41
CA GLY A 88 2.49 18.68 8.77
C GLY A 88 1.82 17.52 9.52
N ASP A 89 1.03 16.71 8.82
CA ASP A 89 0.48 15.46 9.35
C ASP A 89 1.61 14.40 9.49
N PRO A 90 1.91 13.90 10.70
CA PRO A 90 3.07 13.04 10.92
C PRO A 90 2.93 11.68 10.24
N GLU A 91 1.71 11.17 10.06
CA GLU A 91 1.44 9.95 9.31
C GLU A 91 1.79 10.14 7.82
N ALA A 92 1.42 11.28 7.23
CA ALA A 92 1.76 11.61 5.85
C ALA A 92 3.28 11.67 5.64
N ASP A 93 4.01 12.29 6.58
CA ASP A 93 5.48 12.41 6.54
C ASP A 93 6.20 11.06 6.68
N VAL A 94 5.68 10.16 7.51
CA VAL A 94 6.21 8.80 7.63
C VAL A 94 6.01 8.02 6.34
N LEU A 95 4.82 8.10 5.74
CA LEU A 95 4.49 7.40 4.50
C LEU A 95 5.28 7.94 3.30
N ALA A 96 5.48 9.26 3.21
CA ALA A 96 6.32 9.88 2.18
C ALA A 96 7.77 9.37 2.28
N ARG A 97 8.36 9.40 3.48
CA ARG A 97 9.73 8.88 3.70
C ARG A 97 9.86 7.39 3.39
N TRP A 98 8.83 6.61 3.71
CA TRP A 98 8.83 5.18 3.38
C TRP A 98 8.78 4.93 1.87
N LEU A 99 7.94 5.67 1.14
CA LEU A 99 7.86 5.60 -0.31
C LEU A 99 9.20 5.96 -0.97
N ASP A 100 9.84 7.05 -0.53
CA ASP A 100 11.15 7.47 -1.02
C ASP A 100 12.24 6.41 -0.75
N ALA A 101 12.17 5.75 0.41
CA ALA A 101 13.11 4.68 0.75
C ALA A 101 12.96 3.45 -0.17
N ILE A 102 11.72 3.10 -0.57
CA ILE A 102 11.47 2.00 -1.50
C ILE A 102 12.00 2.35 -2.89
N ASP A 103 11.73 3.55 -3.40
CA ASP A 103 12.27 3.99 -4.70
C ASP A 103 13.80 3.95 -4.72
N ALA A 104 14.44 4.39 -3.63
CA ALA A 104 15.90 4.34 -3.50
C ALA A 104 16.44 2.89 -3.47
N ILE A 105 15.68 1.93 -2.95
CA ILE A 105 16.05 0.49 -2.99
C ILE A 105 15.94 -0.03 -4.43
N ASP A 106 14.86 0.27 -5.13
CA ASP A 106 14.64 -0.22 -6.49
C ASP A 106 15.59 0.41 -7.52
N ALA A 107 15.91 1.70 -7.34
CA ALA A 107 16.97 2.37 -8.10
C ALA A 107 18.33 1.67 -7.92
N ARG A 108 18.69 1.27 -6.69
CA ARG A 108 19.95 0.53 -6.45
C ARG A 108 19.96 -0.87 -7.05
N ARG A 109 18.83 -1.57 -7.03
CA ARG A 109 18.69 -2.91 -7.65
C ARG A 109 18.84 -2.86 -9.16
N SER A 110 18.26 -1.85 -9.82
CA SER A 110 18.38 -1.69 -11.27
C SER A 110 19.81 -1.39 -11.74
N VAL A 111 20.57 -0.59 -10.99
CA VAL A 111 21.99 -0.29 -11.30
C VAL A 111 22.88 -1.54 -11.15
N SER A 112 22.65 -2.36 -10.12
CA SER A 112 23.44 -3.58 -9.87
C SER A 112 23.22 -4.68 -10.92
N GLY A 113 22.05 -4.72 -11.56
CA GLY A 113 21.75 -5.68 -12.63
C GLY A 113 22.33 -5.33 -14.00
N GLY A 114 22.92 -4.14 -14.18
CA GLY A 114 23.34 -3.62 -15.48
C GLY A 114 24.70 -4.08 -16.01
N CYS A 115 25.45 -4.91 -15.27
CA CYS A 115 26.84 -5.27 -15.63
C CYS A 115 27.03 -6.66 -16.29
N ALA A 116 25.97 -7.37 -16.65
CA ALA A 116 26.07 -8.69 -17.28
C ALA A 116 25.46 -8.71 -18.69
N SER A 117 26.12 -8.13 -19.70
CA SER A 117 25.97 -8.50 -21.13
C SER A 117 26.92 -7.71 -22.03
N SER A 118 28.17 -8.16 -22.13
CA SER A 118 29.02 -7.86 -23.29
C SER A 118 30.12 -8.90 -23.41
N SER A 119 29.74 -10.15 -23.74
CA SER A 119 30.69 -11.11 -24.30
C SER A 119 30.61 -11.04 -25.82
N SER A 120 31.44 -10.20 -26.43
CA SER A 120 31.67 -10.20 -27.88
C SER A 120 32.38 -11.51 -28.26
N SER A 121 31.72 -12.38 -29.01
CA SER A 121 32.34 -13.60 -29.58
C SER A 121 33.28 -13.23 -30.73
N PRO A 122 34.53 -13.74 -30.79
CA PRO A 122 35.40 -13.52 -31.93
C PRO A 122 35.05 -14.50 -33.07
N THR A 123 34.74 -13.95 -34.24
CA THR A 123 34.54 -14.70 -35.49
C THR A 123 35.90 -15.20 -35.99
N PHE A 124 36.12 -16.51 -36.02
CA PHE A 124 37.26 -17.12 -36.72
C PHE A 124 36.91 -17.25 -38.22
N LEU A 125 37.70 -16.57 -39.06
CA LEU A 125 37.69 -16.72 -40.52
C LEU A 125 38.39 -18.04 -40.90
N SER A 126 37.75 -18.79 -41.81
CA SER A 126 38.34 -19.94 -42.52
C SER A 126 39.14 -19.50 -43.74
#